data_AF-A0A1Y9H9F1-F1
#
_entry.id   AF-A0A1Y9H9F1-F1
#
_cell.length_a   1.000
_cell.length_b   1.000
_cell.length_c   1.000
_cell.angle_alpha   90.00
_cell.angle_beta   90.00
_cell.angle_gamma   90.00
#
_symmetry.space_group_name_H-M   'P 1'
#
loop_
_entity.id
_entity.type
_entity.pdbx_description
1 polymer ?
#
loop_
_entity_poly.entity_id
_entity_poly.type
_entity_poly.pdbx_seq_one_letter_code
_entity_poly.pdbx_strand_id
1 'polypeptide(L)'
;MLKLSTLPKPNRRLFSSALYLTGDKAREQFAVLVPYLDFKHKLGDFERLKHNIRLRKYALDCDNLQRQWELYRDIEKRKKEIEQCRVELQKRIQQSTCKEEQKKLKSRAILARDDLKILKERSYKVADAFIANNFLSIPNDLHERTPEERWKCIYEKPSPVRSISPAQAQPAETQFEEFGTACLYMTGDSAWMDLRLPMRCSEMFRANNFILFSNPDFVRTFLVEAAMVNKESLFLVREENEPDDKVNLLHLCGGGSLLSFLGYFTKLSVFPSALPLRLVASGKRYHYESIQSNEMHVFGACKTSQEAEAMFDATVQIYKQFYDQLPLGYRIVQVAAPDLRPIESMRVDIELYDVQTQCYVKVAELGYFTDFLSKRIAFIYHEGKIQHFPHIVSGTVMSSVPLIKLLNANGITLNDIQILETIVHE
;
A
#
# COMPACT_ATOMS: atom_id res chain seq x y z
N MET A 1 -28.99 2.20 -38.94
CA MET A 1 -28.38 3.16 -37.98
C MET A 1 -27.03 2.62 -37.56
N LEU A 2 -25.96 3.27 -38.03
CA LEU A 2 -24.57 2.89 -37.75
C LEU A 2 -24.25 3.08 -36.27
N LYS A 3 -23.89 2.01 -35.58
CA LYS A 3 -23.32 2.06 -34.23
C LYS A 3 -21.92 2.66 -34.33
N LEU A 4 -21.77 3.90 -33.88
CA LEU A 4 -20.48 4.53 -33.63
C LEU A 4 -19.79 3.77 -32.49
N SER A 5 -18.89 2.86 -32.85
CA SER A 5 -17.90 2.30 -31.95
C SER A 5 -16.86 3.38 -31.64
N THR A 6 -17.09 4.15 -30.60
CA THR A 6 -16.01 4.95 -29.98
C THR A 6 -15.14 4.02 -29.17
N LEU A 7 -14.08 3.51 -29.79
CA LEU A 7 -12.92 2.96 -29.08
C LEU A 7 -12.43 4.02 -28.07
N PRO A 8 -12.21 3.69 -26.78
CA PRO A 8 -11.52 4.61 -25.89
C PRO A 8 -10.10 4.81 -26.40
N LYS A 9 -9.77 6.06 -26.76
CA LYS A 9 -8.38 6.45 -27.03
C LYS A 9 -7.54 6.15 -25.79
N PRO A 10 -6.38 5.49 -25.90
CA PRO A 10 -5.46 5.39 -24.78
C PRO A 10 -4.77 6.75 -24.66
N ASN A 11 -5.39 7.69 -23.97
CA ASN A 11 -4.65 8.82 -23.39
C ASN A 11 -3.81 8.27 -22.23
N ARG A 12 -2.74 7.52 -22.55
CA ARG A 12 -1.65 7.32 -21.60
C ARG A 12 -0.98 8.68 -21.43
N ARG A 13 -1.55 9.52 -20.57
CA ARG A 13 -0.84 10.68 -20.02
C ARG A 13 0.41 10.10 -19.35
N LEU A 14 1.57 10.28 -19.97
CA LEU A 14 2.88 9.93 -19.39
C LEU A 14 3.15 10.88 -18.23
N PHE A 15 2.46 10.66 -17.12
CA PHE A 15 2.67 11.46 -15.93
C PHE A 15 3.99 11.06 -15.29
N SER A 16 4.77 12.07 -14.93
CA SER A 16 5.80 11.98 -13.92
C SER A 16 5.26 11.39 -12.62
N SER A 17 6.13 10.80 -11.80
CA SER A 17 5.71 10.27 -10.49
C SER A 17 5.15 11.38 -9.58
N ALA A 18 3.99 11.12 -8.97
CA ALA A 18 3.43 11.97 -7.92
C ALA A 18 4.19 11.84 -6.59
N LEU A 19 4.83 10.68 -6.35
CA LEU A 19 5.60 10.40 -5.15
C LEU A 19 6.99 11.05 -5.17
N TYR A 20 7.59 11.19 -6.35
CA TYR A 20 8.89 11.85 -6.51
C TYR A 20 8.87 12.83 -7.67
N LEU A 21 8.87 14.13 -7.33
CA LEU A 21 9.00 15.22 -8.29
C LEU A 21 10.45 15.72 -8.32
N THR A 22 11.03 15.77 -9.52
CA THR A 22 12.32 16.40 -9.76
C THR A 22 12.21 17.92 -9.63
N GLY A 23 13.35 18.59 -9.38
CA GLY A 23 13.37 20.02 -9.05
C GLY A 23 12.90 20.97 -10.17
N ASP A 24 12.87 20.52 -11.41
CA ASP A 24 12.22 21.19 -12.54
C ASP A 24 10.69 21.12 -12.43
N LYS A 25 10.13 19.93 -12.18
CA LYS A 25 8.68 19.70 -12.05
C LYS A 25 8.09 20.26 -10.75
N ALA A 26 8.86 20.24 -9.68
CA ALA A 26 8.45 20.75 -8.36
C ALA A 26 8.25 22.29 -8.33
N ARG A 27 8.65 23.02 -9.38
CA ARG A 27 8.38 24.46 -9.53
C ARG A 27 6.95 24.74 -10.00
N GLU A 28 6.42 23.83 -10.80
CA GLU A 28 5.09 23.94 -11.42
C GLU A 28 4.06 23.18 -10.58
N GLN A 29 4.51 22.13 -9.89
CA GLN A 29 3.63 21.23 -9.14
C GLN A 29 4.08 21.08 -7.69
N PHE A 30 3.10 21.00 -6.79
CA PHE A 30 3.36 20.85 -5.37
C PHE A 30 3.86 19.44 -5.04
N ALA A 31 5.12 19.33 -4.63
CA ALA A 31 5.67 18.11 -4.07
C ALA A 31 5.14 17.91 -2.65
N VAL A 32 4.26 16.90 -2.48
CA VAL A 32 3.71 16.61 -1.15
C VAL A 32 4.82 16.23 -0.21
N LEU A 33 5.69 15.28 -0.55
CA LEU A 33 6.85 14.87 0.23
C LEU A 33 7.96 14.35 -0.68
N VAL A 34 9.12 14.07 -0.10
CA VAL A 34 10.16 13.27 -0.73
C VAL A 34 10.31 11.98 0.08
N PRO A 35 10.13 10.79 -0.51
CA PRO A 35 10.25 9.53 0.22
C PRO A 35 11.70 9.32 0.70
N TYR A 36 11.87 8.57 1.78
CA TYR A 36 13.20 8.16 2.22
C TYR A 36 13.80 7.14 1.25
N LEU A 37 14.84 7.52 0.53
CA LEU A 37 15.51 6.70 -0.48
C LEU A 37 16.66 5.91 0.15
N ASP A 38 16.35 4.71 0.66
CA ASP A 38 17.33 3.81 1.31
C ASP A 38 18.20 3.05 0.29
N PHE A 39 19.02 3.79 -0.47
CA PHE A 39 19.90 3.21 -1.49
C PHE A 39 20.85 2.16 -0.90
N LYS A 40 21.35 2.37 0.32
CA LYS A 40 22.30 1.47 0.96
C LYS A 40 21.68 0.10 1.22
N HIS A 41 20.48 0.06 1.78
CA HIS A 41 19.80 -1.21 2.04
C HIS A 41 19.34 -1.88 0.74
N LYS A 42 18.70 -1.12 -0.18
CA LYS A 42 18.08 -1.70 -1.37
C LYS A 42 19.07 -2.08 -2.48
N LEU A 43 20.19 -1.37 -2.60
CA LEU A 43 21.16 -1.56 -3.69
C LEU A 43 22.56 -1.95 -3.17
N GLY A 44 22.75 -2.09 -1.85
CA GLY A 44 24.02 -2.52 -1.27
C GLY A 44 24.33 -4.00 -1.48
N ASP A 45 23.29 -4.82 -1.65
CA ASP A 45 23.38 -6.25 -1.97
C ASP A 45 22.45 -6.56 -3.15
N PHE A 46 23.02 -6.50 -4.36
CA PHE A 46 22.29 -6.75 -5.60
C PHE A 46 21.89 -8.22 -5.76
N GLU A 47 22.62 -9.16 -5.19
CA GLU A 47 22.28 -10.59 -5.29
C GLU A 47 21.06 -10.92 -4.42
N ARG A 48 20.97 -10.33 -3.23
CA ARG A 48 19.76 -10.37 -2.41
C ARG A 48 18.54 -9.78 -3.15
N LEU A 49 18.73 -8.63 -3.81
CA LEU A 49 17.66 -8.02 -4.61
C LEU A 49 17.23 -8.94 -5.75
N LYS A 50 18.17 -9.44 -6.58
CA LYS A 50 17.87 -10.36 -7.69
C LYS A 50 17.14 -11.61 -7.21
N HIS A 51 17.57 -12.19 -6.09
CA HIS A 51 16.90 -13.35 -5.50
C HIS A 51 15.45 -13.04 -5.11
N ASN A 52 15.20 -11.90 -4.43
CA ASN A 52 13.85 -11.44 -4.10
C ASN A 52 12.97 -11.23 -5.34
N ILE A 53 13.48 -10.54 -6.37
CA ILE A 53 12.77 -10.33 -7.65
C ILE A 53 12.42 -11.68 -8.31
N ARG A 54 13.36 -12.63 -8.33
CA ARG A 54 13.17 -13.96 -8.91
C ARG A 54 12.08 -14.74 -8.19
N LEU A 55 12.11 -14.80 -6.86
CA LEU A 55 11.10 -15.51 -6.07
C LEU A 55 9.70 -14.92 -6.25
N ARG A 56 9.60 -13.59 -6.37
CA ARG A 56 8.31 -12.91 -6.65
C ARG A 56 7.82 -13.03 -8.08
N LYS A 57 8.65 -13.53 -9.01
CA LYS A 57 8.42 -13.42 -10.46
C LYS A 57 8.10 -11.98 -10.88
N TYR A 58 8.74 -11.01 -10.22
CA TYR A 58 8.44 -9.60 -10.40
C TYR A 58 9.17 -9.05 -11.63
N ALA A 59 8.47 -8.27 -12.47
CA ALA A 59 9.02 -7.73 -13.70
C ALA A 59 9.88 -6.48 -13.41
N LEU A 60 11.13 -6.69 -12.99
CA LEU A 60 12.12 -5.62 -12.79
C LEU A 60 13.44 -5.97 -13.48
N ASP A 61 13.87 -5.13 -14.41
CA ASP A 61 15.16 -5.26 -15.09
C ASP A 61 16.29 -4.80 -14.16
N CYS A 62 16.90 -5.77 -13.46
CA CYS A 62 17.98 -5.53 -12.50
C CYS A 62 19.25 -4.99 -13.18
N ASP A 63 19.52 -5.35 -14.43
CA ASP A 63 20.72 -4.91 -15.15
C ASP A 63 20.58 -3.47 -15.63
N ASN A 64 19.39 -3.07 -16.10
CA ASN A 64 19.09 -1.67 -16.36
C ASN A 64 19.10 -0.84 -15.06
N LEU A 65 18.51 -1.35 -13.97
CA LEU A 65 18.53 -0.69 -12.67
C LEU A 65 19.97 -0.42 -12.19
N GLN A 66 20.86 -1.41 -12.32
CA GLN A 66 22.27 -1.26 -11.94
C GLN A 66 22.97 -0.18 -12.78
N ARG A 67 22.82 -0.21 -14.11
CA ARG A 67 23.41 0.79 -15.00
C ARG A 67 22.93 2.21 -14.69
N GLN A 68 21.63 2.36 -14.44
CA GLN A 68 21.06 3.67 -14.08
C GLN A 68 21.50 4.15 -12.70
N TRP A 69 21.66 3.23 -11.74
CA TRP A 69 22.21 3.54 -10.42
C TRP A 69 23.64 4.05 -10.50
N GLU A 70 24.50 3.39 -11.29
CA GLU A 70 25.88 3.82 -11.50
C GLU A 70 25.95 5.21 -12.12
N LEU A 71 25.17 5.47 -13.17
CA LEU A 71 25.07 6.79 -13.80
C LEU A 71 24.58 7.87 -12.82
N TYR A 72 23.53 7.57 -12.05
CA TYR A 72 22.99 8.49 -11.04
C TYR A 72 24.05 8.81 -9.98
N ARG A 73 24.73 7.79 -9.45
CA ARG A 73 25.78 7.92 -8.44
C ARG A 73 26.96 8.76 -8.94
N ASP A 74 27.39 8.56 -10.18
CA ASP A 74 28.49 9.31 -10.78
C ASP A 74 28.15 10.80 -10.95
N ILE A 75 26.91 11.11 -11.36
CA ILE A 75 26.42 12.49 -11.44
C ILE A 75 26.36 13.14 -10.05
N GLU A 76 25.84 12.44 -9.04
CA GLU A 76 25.80 12.95 -7.67
C GLU A 76 27.20 13.16 -7.08
N LYS A 77 28.14 12.27 -7.37
CA LYS A 77 29.55 12.43 -7.01
C LYS A 77 30.13 13.68 -7.68
N ARG A 78 29.91 13.86 -8.98
CA ARG A 78 30.41 15.01 -9.72
C ARG A 78 29.83 16.33 -9.22
N LYS A 79 28.53 16.37 -8.86
CA LYS A 79 27.91 17.54 -8.22
C LYS A 79 28.60 17.89 -6.91
N LYS A 80 28.86 16.90 -6.06
CA LYS A 80 29.57 17.11 -4.77
C LYS A 80 30.99 17.63 -4.99
N GLU A 81 31.74 17.09 -5.94
CA GLU A 81 33.10 17.55 -6.28
C GLU A 81 33.09 19.02 -6.73
N ILE A 82 32.17 19.40 -7.61
CA ILE A 82 32.05 20.79 -8.08
C ILE A 82 31.66 21.72 -6.92
N GLU A 83 30.73 21.32 -6.05
CA GLU A 83 30.32 22.13 -4.91
C GLU A 83 31.45 22.31 -3.89
N GLN A 84 32.23 21.27 -3.61
CA GLN A 84 33.44 21.35 -2.79
C GLN A 84 34.49 22.29 -3.41
N CYS A 85 34.73 22.18 -4.72
CA CYS A 85 35.62 23.07 -5.46
C CYS A 85 35.16 24.53 -5.35
N ARG A 86 33.85 24.81 -5.43
CA ARG A 86 33.30 26.17 -5.24
C ARG A 86 33.57 26.72 -3.85
N VAL A 87 33.39 25.91 -2.80
CA VAL A 87 33.69 26.31 -1.41
C VAL A 87 35.18 26.59 -1.24
N GLU A 88 36.06 25.76 -1.82
CA GLU A 88 37.52 25.96 -1.76
C GLU A 88 37.94 27.23 -2.51
N LEU A 89 37.41 27.46 -3.72
CA LEU A 89 37.66 28.67 -4.49
C LEU A 89 37.21 29.92 -3.74
N GLN A 90 36.06 29.88 -3.06
CA GLN A 90 35.59 31.01 -2.26
C GLN A 90 36.52 31.31 -1.07
N LYS A 91 37.01 30.28 -0.38
CA LYS A 91 38.03 30.44 0.68
C LYS A 91 39.33 31.05 0.13
N ARG A 92 39.82 30.55 -1.01
CA ARG A 92 41.03 31.08 -1.66
C ARG A 92 40.87 32.53 -2.12
N ILE A 93 39.70 32.92 -2.62
CA ILE A 93 39.41 34.32 -2.98
C ILE A 93 39.49 35.24 -1.75
N GLN A 94 38.98 34.79 -0.60
CA GLN A 94 39.04 35.55 0.65
C GLN A 94 40.45 35.65 1.23
N GLN A 95 41.28 34.63 1.01
CA GLN A 95 42.66 34.55 1.52
C GLN A 95 43.71 35.21 0.61
N SER A 96 43.44 35.33 -0.69
CA SER A 96 44.40 35.92 -1.63
C SER A 96 44.47 37.44 -1.47
N THR A 97 45.67 37.98 -1.35
CA THR A 97 45.95 39.43 -1.31
C THR A 97 46.29 40.01 -2.69
N CYS A 98 46.50 39.15 -3.70
CA CYS A 98 46.85 39.53 -5.06
C CYS A 98 45.60 39.74 -5.93
N LYS A 99 45.39 40.96 -6.44
CA LYS A 99 44.22 41.30 -7.28
C LYS A 99 44.12 40.45 -8.55
N GLU A 100 45.25 40.09 -9.17
CA GLU A 100 45.27 39.32 -10.41
C GLU A 100 44.92 37.84 -10.16
N GLU A 101 45.38 37.29 -9.04
CA GLU A 101 45.00 35.95 -8.60
C GLU A 101 43.52 35.89 -8.22
N GLN A 102 43.02 36.89 -7.47
CA GLN A 102 41.60 37.01 -7.16
C GLN A 102 40.73 37.05 -8.43
N LYS A 103 41.18 37.74 -9.49
CA LYS A 103 40.46 37.79 -10.77
C LYS A 103 40.37 36.41 -11.43
N LYS A 104 41.48 35.65 -11.45
CA LYS A 104 41.53 34.27 -11.97
C LYS A 104 40.71 33.28 -11.14
N LEU A 105 40.71 33.43 -9.82
CA LEU A 105 39.90 32.58 -8.93
C LEU A 105 38.40 32.87 -9.10
N LYS A 106 38.02 34.15 -9.25
CA LYS A 106 36.63 34.55 -9.54
C LYS A 106 36.15 33.99 -10.87
N SER A 107 36.96 34.02 -11.93
CA SER A 107 36.55 33.43 -13.21
C SER A 107 36.35 31.91 -13.12
N ARG A 108 37.25 31.19 -12.43
CA ARG A 108 37.06 29.76 -12.14
C ARG A 108 35.80 29.47 -11.32
N ALA A 109 35.50 30.31 -10.33
CA ALA A 109 34.30 30.15 -9.51
C ALA A 109 33.00 30.36 -10.31
N ILE A 110 33.02 31.28 -11.29
CA ILE A 110 31.91 31.48 -12.24
C ILE A 110 31.74 30.24 -13.12
N LEU A 111 32.82 29.72 -13.72
CA LEU A 111 32.76 28.50 -14.53
C LEU A 111 32.22 27.31 -13.73
N ALA A 112 32.71 27.09 -12.51
CA ALA A 112 32.22 26.02 -11.65
C ALA A 112 30.74 26.17 -11.27
N ARG A 113 30.25 27.41 -11.10
CA ARG A 113 28.82 27.69 -10.87
C ARG A 113 27.99 27.35 -12.10
N ASP A 114 28.44 27.73 -13.28
CA ASP A 114 27.72 27.53 -14.53
C ASP A 114 27.71 26.03 -14.90
N ASP A 115 28.83 25.32 -14.73
CA ASP A 115 28.93 23.86 -14.87
C ASP A 115 27.97 23.14 -13.91
N LEU A 116 27.90 23.56 -12.65
CA LEU A 116 26.98 22.98 -11.68
C LEU A 116 25.52 23.21 -12.08
N LYS A 117 25.19 24.39 -12.61
CA LYS A 117 23.84 24.70 -13.08
C LYS A 117 23.44 23.75 -14.21
N ILE A 118 24.30 23.61 -15.23
CA ILE A 118 24.06 22.71 -16.36
C ILE A 118 23.95 21.26 -15.88
N LEU A 119 24.82 20.83 -14.96
CA LEU A 119 24.79 19.47 -14.41
C LEU A 119 23.51 19.20 -13.60
N LYS A 120 23.01 20.18 -12.82
CA LYS A 120 21.73 20.07 -12.11
C LYS A 120 20.57 19.90 -13.09
N GLU A 121 20.51 20.70 -14.14
CA GLU A 121 19.45 20.60 -15.16
C GLU A 121 19.46 19.23 -15.87
N ARG A 122 20.65 18.75 -16.26
CA ARG A 122 20.79 17.41 -16.89
C ARG A 122 20.45 16.27 -15.92
N SER A 123 20.74 16.44 -14.64
CA SER A 123 20.51 15.40 -13.63
C SER A 123 19.05 15.09 -13.38
N TYR A 124 18.11 16.00 -13.70
CA TYR A 124 16.69 15.74 -13.50
C TYR A 124 16.22 14.56 -14.34
N LYS A 125 16.63 14.48 -15.62
CA LYS A 125 16.29 13.36 -16.49
C LYS A 125 16.85 12.03 -15.97
N VAL A 126 18.06 12.05 -15.41
CA VAL A 126 18.68 10.86 -14.83
C VAL A 126 17.97 10.46 -13.53
N ALA A 127 17.65 11.42 -12.67
CA ALA A 127 16.91 11.17 -11.44
C ALA A 127 15.49 10.66 -11.71
N ASP A 128 14.79 11.18 -12.71
CA ASP A 128 13.46 10.71 -13.12
C ASP A 128 13.54 9.28 -13.67
N ALA A 129 14.48 9.01 -14.58
CA ALA A 129 14.69 7.69 -15.15
C ALA A 129 15.07 6.65 -14.09
N PHE A 130 15.95 7.00 -13.15
CA PHE A 130 16.39 6.09 -12.10
C PHE A 130 15.40 6.01 -10.94
N ILE A 131 15.11 7.13 -10.27
CA ILE A 131 14.33 7.13 -9.02
C ILE A 131 12.86 6.82 -9.30
N ALA A 132 12.21 7.62 -10.16
CA ALA A 132 10.77 7.50 -10.38
C ALA A 132 10.40 6.21 -11.12
N ASN A 133 11.17 5.82 -12.14
CA ASN A 133 10.80 4.70 -13.00
C ASN A 133 11.40 3.34 -12.58
N ASN A 134 12.49 3.31 -11.81
CA ASN A 134 13.18 2.06 -11.46
C ASN A 134 13.37 1.85 -9.96
N PHE A 135 13.85 2.83 -9.19
CA PHE A 135 14.08 2.66 -7.76
C PHE A 135 12.76 2.52 -6.99
N LEU A 136 11.77 3.37 -7.28
CA LEU A 136 10.46 3.31 -6.63
C LEU A 136 9.59 2.13 -7.07
N SER A 137 9.99 1.37 -8.09
CA SER A 137 9.35 0.09 -8.45
C SER A 137 9.98 -1.12 -7.75
N ILE A 138 11.09 -0.96 -7.02
CA ILE A 138 11.69 -2.04 -6.23
C ILE A 138 10.69 -2.49 -5.15
N PRO A 139 10.35 -3.79 -5.07
CA PRO A 139 9.43 -4.31 -4.07
C PRO A 139 10.07 -4.36 -2.68
N ASN A 140 9.25 -4.68 -1.69
CA ASN A 140 9.68 -4.95 -0.34
C ASN A 140 10.48 -6.26 -0.25
N ASP A 141 11.24 -6.41 0.81
CA ASP A 141 12.05 -7.61 1.04
C ASP A 141 11.17 -8.72 1.57
N LEU A 142 11.41 -9.97 1.13
CA LEU A 142 10.67 -11.13 1.61
C LEU A 142 11.07 -11.47 3.04
N HIS A 143 10.08 -11.82 3.85
CA HIS A 143 10.31 -12.39 5.18
C HIS A 143 10.74 -13.85 5.07
N GLU A 144 11.52 -14.35 6.03
CA GLU A 144 11.96 -15.76 6.09
C GLU A 144 10.81 -16.76 6.19
N ARG A 145 9.67 -16.34 6.75
CA ARG A 145 8.44 -17.16 6.85
C ARG A 145 7.67 -17.25 5.54
N THR A 146 8.02 -16.47 4.52
CA THR A 146 7.31 -16.48 3.23
C THR A 146 7.75 -17.69 2.40
N PRO A 147 6.83 -18.61 2.05
CA PRO A 147 7.15 -19.75 1.19
C PRO A 147 7.63 -19.28 -0.19
N GLU A 148 8.62 -19.96 -0.75
CA GLU A 148 9.20 -19.58 -2.04
C GLU A 148 8.28 -19.86 -3.22
N GLU A 149 7.61 -21.02 -3.25
CA GLU A 149 6.88 -21.48 -4.44
C GLU A 149 5.38 -21.68 -4.23
N ARG A 150 4.98 -22.33 -3.13
CA ARG A 150 3.59 -22.71 -2.86
C ARG A 150 3.18 -22.25 -1.48
N TRP A 151 1.91 -21.88 -1.36
CA TRP A 151 1.32 -21.51 -0.08
C TRP A 151 1.43 -22.65 0.94
N LYS A 152 1.41 -22.30 2.23
CA LYS A 152 1.46 -23.25 3.33
C LYS A 152 0.25 -23.07 4.24
N CYS A 153 -0.58 -24.11 4.40
CA CYS A 153 -1.65 -24.08 5.41
C CYS A 153 -1.02 -24.06 6.81
N ILE A 154 -1.41 -23.08 7.62
CA ILE A 154 -0.97 -22.95 9.02
C ILE A 154 -2.08 -23.29 10.01
N TYR A 155 -3.34 -23.28 9.57
CA TYR A 155 -4.50 -23.66 10.36
C TYR A 155 -5.67 -24.06 9.44
N GLU A 156 -6.45 -25.04 9.85
CA GLU A 156 -7.67 -25.46 9.16
C GLU A 156 -8.75 -25.84 10.17
N LYS A 157 -9.93 -25.26 10.02
CA LYS A 157 -11.18 -25.69 10.63
C LYS A 157 -11.98 -26.43 9.57
N PRO A 158 -12.22 -27.74 9.71
CA PRO A 158 -12.97 -28.50 8.71
C PRO A 158 -14.40 -27.97 8.59
N SER A 159 -14.97 -28.09 7.39
CA SER A 159 -16.38 -27.76 7.20
C SER A 159 -17.26 -28.71 8.03
N PRO A 160 -18.24 -28.21 8.80
CA PRO A 160 -19.23 -29.11 9.38
C PRO A 160 -19.89 -29.88 8.24
N VAL A 161 -19.98 -31.21 8.36
CA VAL A 161 -20.67 -32.06 7.38
C VAL A 161 -22.16 -31.76 7.47
N ARG A 162 -22.61 -30.63 6.92
CA ARG A 162 -24.01 -30.37 6.64
C ARG A 162 -24.29 -30.94 5.26
N SER A 163 -25.04 -32.04 5.24
CA SER A 163 -25.70 -32.57 4.04
C SER A 163 -26.78 -31.59 3.61
N ILE A 164 -26.38 -30.45 3.03
CA ILE A 164 -27.34 -29.53 2.42
C ILE A 164 -27.80 -30.23 1.14
N SER A 165 -29.00 -30.77 1.17
CA SER A 165 -29.66 -31.21 -0.05
C SER A 165 -29.85 -29.96 -0.93
N PRO A 166 -29.47 -30.01 -2.23
CA PRO A 166 -29.58 -28.86 -3.14
C PRO A 166 -30.98 -28.23 -3.23
N ALA A 167 -32.00 -28.92 -2.73
CA ALA A 167 -33.39 -28.51 -2.72
C ALA A 167 -33.79 -27.55 -1.57
N GLN A 168 -32.94 -27.34 -0.55
CA GLN A 168 -33.26 -26.46 0.60
C GLN A 168 -32.54 -25.10 0.57
N ALA A 169 -31.61 -24.88 -0.36
CA ALA A 169 -31.11 -23.54 -0.62
C ALA A 169 -32.24 -22.74 -1.29
N GLN A 170 -32.95 -21.90 -0.52
CA GLN A 170 -33.72 -20.84 -1.17
C GLN A 170 -32.76 -20.03 -2.05
N PRO A 171 -33.17 -19.59 -3.25
CA PRO A 171 -32.27 -18.84 -4.10
C PRO A 171 -31.80 -17.60 -3.35
N ALA A 172 -30.50 -17.55 -3.04
CA ALA A 172 -29.80 -16.33 -2.63
C ALA A 172 -30.08 -15.15 -3.57
N GLU A 173 -30.53 -15.46 -4.79
CA GLU A 173 -30.98 -14.54 -5.85
C GLU A 173 -32.10 -13.57 -5.43
N THR A 174 -32.82 -13.79 -4.32
CA THR A 174 -33.91 -12.88 -3.90
C THR A 174 -33.47 -11.71 -3.01
N GLN A 175 -32.23 -11.69 -2.52
CA GLN A 175 -31.74 -10.66 -1.58
C GLN A 175 -30.69 -9.71 -2.16
N PHE A 176 -30.35 -9.87 -3.44
CA PHE A 176 -29.32 -9.09 -4.14
C PHE A 176 -29.87 -8.53 -5.44
N GLU A 177 -29.86 -7.21 -5.59
CA GLU A 177 -30.26 -6.53 -6.82
C GLU A 177 -29.06 -5.77 -7.40
N GLU A 178 -28.51 -6.27 -8.52
CA GLU A 178 -27.32 -5.70 -9.17
C GLU A 178 -27.70 -4.61 -10.20
N PHE A 179 -27.08 -3.44 -10.09
CA PHE A 179 -27.29 -2.29 -10.98
C PHE A 179 -25.97 -1.86 -11.63
N GLY A 180 -25.45 -2.69 -12.53
CA GLY A 180 -24.15 -2.48 -13.18
C GLY A 180 -22.99 -3.08 -12.39
N THR A 181 -21.76 -2.77 -12.81
CA THR A 181 -20.56 -3.50 -12.34
C THR A 181 -20.12 -3.17 -10.92
N ALA A 182 -20.48 -1.97 -10.41
CA ALA A 182 -20.02 -1.46 -9.13
C ALA A 182 -21.13 -1.28 -8.08
N CYS A 183 -22.41 -1.49 -8.46
CA CYS A 183 -23.56 -1.15 -7.62
C CYS A 183 -24.43 -2.38 -7.35
N LEU A 184 -24.71 -2.62 -6.08
CA LEU A 184 -25.49 -3.74 -5.57
C LEU A 184 -26.35 -3.24 -4.40
N TYR A 185 -27.64 -3.58 -4.42
CA TYR A 185 -28.53 -3.42 -3.27
C TYR A 185 -28.71 -4.75 -2.58
N MET A 186 -28.65 -4.74 -1.25
CA MET A 186 -28.99 -5.88 -0.41
C MET A 186 -30.32 -5.63 0.29
N THR A 187 -31.14 -6.67 0.40
CA THR A 187 -32.41 -6.65 1.12
C THR A 187 -32.49 -7.79 2.14
N GLY A 188 -33.48 -7.74 3.03
CA GLY A 188 -33.73 -8.80 4.02
C GLY A 188 -32.53 -9.09 4.93
N ASP A 189 -32.26 -10.38 5.13
CA ASP A 189 -31.18 -10.86 6.01
C ASP A 189 -29.80 -10.39 5.56
N SER A 190 -29.54 -10.32 4.25
CA SER A 190 -28.27 -9.87 3.70
C SER A 190 -27.96 -8.42 4.09
N ALA A 191 -28.96 -7.54 4.09
CA ALA A 191 -28.80 -6.16 4.55
C ALA A 191 -28.48 -6.08 6.06
N TRP A 192 -29.13 -6.92 6.86
CA TRP A 192 -28.83 -7.01 8.29
C TRP A 192 -27.43 -7.57 8.57
N MET A 193 -26.98 -8.56 7.80
CA MET A 193 -25.61 -9.06 7.88
C MET A 193 -24.58 -7.98 7.51
N ASP A 194 -24.83 -7.21 6.43
CA ASP A 194 -23.95 -6.13 5.97
C ASP A 194 -23.76 -5.04 7.03
N LEU A 195 -24.79 -4.79 7.84
CA LEU A 195 -24.72 -3.88 8.99
C LEU A 195 -24.03 -4.52 10.21
N ARG A 196 -24.45 -5.72 10.61
CA ARG A 196 -24.04 -6.32 11.89
C ARG A 196 -22.65 -6.96 11.88
N LEU A 197 -22.21 -7.54 10.76
CA LEU A 197 -20.89 -8.18 10.67
C LEU A 197 -19.75 -7.18 10.92
N PRO A 198 -19.69 -5.99 10.28
CA PRO A 198 -18.67 -4.99 10.59
C PRO A 198 -18.74 -4.47 12.03
N MET A 199 -19.95 -4.31 12.59
CA MET A 199 -20.12 -3.88 13.99
C MET A 199 -19.52 -4.89 14.96
N ARG A 200 -19.85 -6.18 14.81
CA ARG A 200 -19.28 -7.25 15.65
C ARG A 200 -17.78 -7.40 15.50
N CYS A 201 -17.30 -7.30 14.27
CA CYS A 201 -15.87 -7.28 14.01
C CYS A 201 -15.20 -6.13 14.76
N SER A 202 -15.75 -4.91 14.68
CA SER A 202 -15.25 -3.73 15.39
C SER A 202 -15.20 -3.93 16.91
N GLU A 203 -16.26 -4.48 17.50
CA GLU A 203 -16.32 -4.78 18.93
C GLU A 203 -15.26 -5.79 19.37
N MET A 204 -15.06 -6.85 18.59
CA MET A 204 -14.05 -7.87 18.86
C MET A 204 -12.64 -7.28 18.82
N PHE A 205 -12.33 -6.41 17.85
CA PHE A 205 -11.04 -5.71 17.80
C PHE A 205 -10.88 -4.74 18.96
N ARG A 206 -11.93 -4.00 19.32
CA ARG A 206 -11.93 -3.10 20.48
C ARG A 206 -11.65 -3.86 21.78
N ALA A 207 -12.26 -5.04 21.97
CA ALA A 207 -11.98 -5.93 23.11
C ALA A 207 -10.52 -6.42 23.14
N ASN A 208 -9.86 -6.46 21.98
CA ASN A 208 -8.43 -6.80 21.83
C ASN A 208 -7.51 -5.55 21.81
N ASN A 209 -7.96 -4.44 22.42
CA ASN A 209 -7.21 -3.18 22.55
C ASN A 209 -6.88 -2.46 21.24
N PHE A 210 -7.68 -2.65 20.19
CA PHE A 210 -7.61 -1.80 19.01
C PHE A 210 -8.46 -0.53 19.21
N ILE A 211 -7.95 0.59 18.71
CA ILE A 211 -8.66 1.85 18.69
C ILE A 211 -9.52 1.87 17.41
N LEU A 212 -10.81 2.17 17.58
CA LEU A 212 -11.71 2.43 16.45
C LEU A 212 -11.27 3.71 15.75
N PHE A 213 -11.09 3.63 14.44
CA PHE A 213 -10.56 4.69 13.61
C PHE A 213 -11.53 5.02 12.49
N SER A 214 -11.62 6.31 12.13
CA SER A 214 -12.45 6.78 11.02
C SER A 214 -11.55 7.34 9.93
N ASN A 215 -11.66 6.75 8.75
CA ASN A 215 -10.80 7.02 7.61
C ASN A 215 -11.51 7.86 6.55
N PRO A 216 -10.82 8.76 5.82
CA PRO A 216 -11.39 9.42 4.66
C PRO A 216 -11.56 8.43 3.49
N ASP A 217 -12.56 8.63 2.64
CA ASP A 217 -12.75 7.80 1.44
C ASP A 217 -11.80 8.16 0.28
N PHE A 218 -11.09 9.29 0.39
CA PHE A 218 -10.30 9.85 -0.70
C PHE A 218 -8.81 9.91 -0.37
N VAL A 219 -7.98 9.66 -1.38
CA VAL A 219 -6.52 9.82 -1.29
C VAL A 219 -5.94 10.45 -2.55
N ARG A 220 -4.76 11.04 -2.41
CA ARG A 220 -4.04 11.67 -3.53
C ARG A 220 -3.14 10.66 -4.26
N THR A 221 -2.86 10.87 -5.54
CA THR A 221 -2.06 9.96 -6.38
C THR A 221 -0.73 9.55 -5.74
N PHE A 222 -0.06 10.45 -5.02
CA PHE A 222 1.23 10.11 -4.38
C PHE A 222 1.10 8.93 -3.38
N LEU A 223 -0.05 8.78 -2.71
CA LEU A 223 -0.32 7.64 -1.81
C LEU A 223 -0.60 6.36 -2.57
N VAL A 224 -1.31 6.47 -3.69
CA VAL A 224 -1.56 5.36 -4.61
C VAL A 224 -0.23 4.80 -5.11
N GLU A 225 0.70 5.69 -5.50
CA GLU A 225 2.08 5.30 -5.88
C GLU A 225 2.90 4.78 -4.69
N ALA A 226 2.81 5.39 -3.51
CA ALA A 226 3.52 4.94 -2.31
C ALA A 226 3.13 3.51 -1.92
N ALA A 227 1.85 3.17 -2.02
CA ALA A 227 1.33 1.83 -1.78
C ALA A 227 1.44 0.88 -2.98
N MET A 228 2.01 1.35 -4.10
CA MET A 228 2.12 0.60 -5.36
C MET A 228 0.78 0.02 -5.85
N VAL A 229 -0.30 0.77 -5.64
CA VAL A 229 -1.63 0.42 -6.11
C VAL A 229 -1.78 0.84 -7.57
N ASN A 230 -2.42 -0.01 -8.37
CA ASN A 230 -2.73 0.32 -9.76
C ASN A 230 -3.73 1.50 -9.80
N LYS A 231 -3.36 2.63 -10.41
CA LYS A 231 -4.20 3.84 -10.40
C LYS A 231 -5.51 3.62 -11.13
N GLU A 232 -5.45 2.83 -12.20
CA GLU A 232 -6.57 2.44 -13.05
C GLU A 232 -7.59 1.54 -12.31
N SER A 233 -7.23 0.98 -11.15
CA SER A 233 -8.18 0.22 -10.32
C SER A 233 -9.12 1.09 -9.48
N LEU A 234 -8.81 2.37 -9.33
CA LEU A 234 -9.55 3.30 -8.47
C LEU A 234 -10.35 4.32 -9.32
N PHE A 235 -11.41 4.86 -8.72
CA PHE A 235 -12.16 5.94 -9.33
C PHE A 235 -11.42 7.26 -9.17
N LEU A 236 -11.21 7.97 -10.30
CA LEU A 236 -10.69 9.33 -10.30
C LEU A 236 -11.82 10.31 -9.96
N VAL A 237 -11.63 11.14 -8.94
CA VAL A 237 -12.54 12.23 -8.61
C VAL A 237 -12.22 13.42 -9.50
N ARG A 238 -13.23 13.93 -10.20
CA ARG A 238 -13.08 15.14 -11.00
C ARG A 238 -13.12 16.35 -10.08
N GLU A 239 -12.03 17.11 -10.03
CA GLU A 239 -12.01 18.43 -9.39
C GLU A 239 -12.22 19.50 -10.47
N GLU A 240 -13.00 20.54 -10.18
CA GLU A 240 -13.22 21.64 -11.12
C GLU A 240 -11.95 22.49 -11.28
N ASN A 241 -11.69 22.98 -12.50
CA ASN A 241 -10.58 23.90 -12.82
C ASN A 241 -9.16 23.34 -12.58
N GLU A 242 -8.94 22.03 -12.73
CA GLU A 242 -7.59 21.46 -12.64
C GLU A 242 -6.72 21.75 -13.86
N PRO A 243 -5.43 22.09 -13.66
CA PRO A 243 -4.45 22.09 -14.75
C PRO A 243 -4.37 20.71 -15.41
N ASP A 244 -4.28 20.67 -16.75
CA ASP A 244 -4.21 19.43 -17.52
C ASP A 244 -3.01 18.54 -17.15
N ASP A 245 -1.94 19.15 -16.65
CA ASP A 245 -0.68 18.51 -16.28
C ASP A 245 -0.62 18.08 -14.81
N LYS A 246 -1.66 18.33 -13.99
CA LYS A 246 -1.67 17.97 -12.57
C LYS A 246 -1.37 16.48 -12.36
N VAL A 247 -0.29 16.19 -11.66
CA VAL A 247 0.14 14.81 -11.38
C VAL A 247 -0.55 14.24 -10.14
N ASN A 248 -0.79 15.07 -9.13
CA ASN A 248 -1.31 14.64 -7.84
C ASN A 248 -2.85 14.73 -7.75
N LEU A 249 -3.49 13.86 -8.52
CA LEU A 249 -4.95 13.72 -8.63
C LEU A 249 -5.60 13.12 -7.37
N LEU A 250 -6.93 13.24 -7.27
CA LEU A 250 -7.73 12.69 -6.16
C LEU A 250 -8.42 11.37 -6.58
N HIS A 251 -8.29 10.34 -5.75
CA HIS A 251 -8.84 9.01 -5.99
C HIS A 251 -9.83 8.64 -4.88
N LEU A 252 -10.94 8.02 -5.24
CA LEU A 252 -11.89 7.42 -4.31
C LEU A 252 -11.47 5.97 -4.07
N CYS A 253 -10.98 5.69 -2.87
CA CYS A 253 -10.46 4.38 -2.45
C CYS A 253 -11.28 3.72 -1.34
N GLY A 254 -11.99 4.54 -0.56
CA GLY A 254 -12.87 4.14 0.52
C GLY A 254 -12.17 4.04 1.88
N GLY A 255 -12.88 4.42 2.95
CA GLY A 255 -12.36 4.44 4.32
C GLY A 255 -11.99 3.05 4.88
N GLY A 256 -12.50 1.98 4.28
CA GLY A 256 -12.12 0.60 4.60
C GLY A 256 -10.80 0.17 3.95
N SER A 257 -9.95 1.10 3.48
CA SER A 257 -8.72 0.79 2.76
C SER A 257 -7.44 1.12 3.53
N LEU A 258 -6.36 0.39 3.22
CA LEU A 258 -5.00 0.74 3.64
C LEU A 258 -4.62 2.16 3.21
N LEU A 259 -5.01 2.59 2.01
CA LEU A 259 -4.66 3.91 1.47
C LEU A 259 -5.13 5.05 2.39
N SER A 260 -6.32 4.94 2.96
CA SER A 260 -6.87 5.95 3.86
C SER A 260 -6.07 6.07 5.17
N PHE A 261 -5.64 4.95 5.74
CA PHE A 261 -4.72 4.95 6.88
C PHE A 261 -3.40 5.65 6.53
N LEU A 262 -2.81 5.31 5.38
CA LEU A 262 -1.55 5.94 4.94
C LEU A 262 -1.70 7.45 4.77
N GLY A 263 -2.88 7.93 4.34
CA GLY A 263 -3.19 9.36 4.27
C GLY A 263 -3.05 10.06 5.62
N TYR A 264 -3.58 9.46 6.70
CA TYR A 264 -3.46 10.01 8.05
C TYR A 264 -2.01 10.02 8.57
N PHE A 265 -1.26 8.96 8.31
CA PHE A 265 0.12 8.81 8.80
C PHE A 265 1.19 9.50 7.96
N THR A 266 0.80 10.10 6.85
CA THR A 266 1.73 10.79 5.96
C THR A 266 2.40 11.96 6.66
N LYS A 267 3.73 11.97 6.67
CA LYS A 267 4.59 12.95 7.37
C LYS A 267 4.37 13.03 8.89
N LEU A 268 3.66 12.07 9.48
CA LEU A 268 3.45 12.10 10.92
C LEU A 268 4.73 11.69 11.65
N SER A 269 5.12 12.47 12.65
CA SER A 269 6.16 12.07 13.61
C SER A 269 5.48 11.75 14.93
N VAL A 270 5.53 10.49 15.35
CA VAL A 270 4.93 10.05 16.62
C VAL A 270 5.99 9.93 17.71
N PHE A 271 5.55 10.06 18.96
CA PHE A 271 6.38 9.71 20.10
C PHE A 271 6.61 8.19 20.12
N PRO A 272 7.82 7.71 20.46
CA PRO A 272 8.07 6.28 20.59
C PRO A 272 7.12 5.60 21.59
N SER A 273 6.67 6.30 22.62
CA SER A 273 5.71 5.81 23.61
C SER A 273 4.30 5.58 23.07
N ALA A 274 3.97 6.11 21.89
CA ALA A 274 2.69 5.85 21.22
C ALA A 274 2.69 4.51 20.45
N LEU A 275 3.86 3.90 20.24
CA LEU A 275 3.99 2.60 19.59
C LEU A 275 3.99 1.48 20.64
N PRO A 276 3.33 0.34 20.39
CA PRO A 276 2.67 -0.03 19.14
C PRO A 276 1.28 0.62 18.95
N LEU A 277 1.00 1.10 17.74
CA LEU A 277 -0.36 1.50 17.33
C LEU A 277 -1.16 0.27 16.91
N ARG A 278 -2.44 0.21 17.30
CA ARG A 278 -3.40 -0.85 16.95
C ARG A 278 -4.72 -0.20 16.58
N LEU A 279 -5.01 -0.09 15.29
CA LEU A 279 -6.17 0.62 14.76
C LEU A 279 -7.03 -0.31 13.92
N VAL A 280 -8.34 -0.11 13.97
CA VAL A 280 -9.30 -0.79 13.10
C VAL A 280 -10.30 0.24 12.59
N ALA A 281 -10.61 0.17 11.29
CA ALA A 281 -11.60 1.03 10.66
C ALA A 281 -12.63 0.19 9.90
N SER A 282 -13.88 0.62 9.99
CA SER A 282 -14.96 0.17 9.11
C SER A 282 -15.22 1.28 8.10
N GLY A 283 -15.29 0.94 6.82
CA GLY A 283 -15.65 1.93 5.80
C GLY A 283 -16.00 1.28 4.48
N LYS A 284 -16.38 2.09 3.50
CA LYS A 284 -16.60 1.59 2.15
C LYS A 284 -15.28 1.24 1.48
N ARG A 285 -15.35 0.37 0.48
CA ARG A 285 -14.28 0.09 -0.48
C ARG A 285 -14.80 0.35 -1.88
N TYR A 286 -14.04 1.12 -2.65
CA TYR A 286 -14.36 1.43 -4.04
C TYR A 286 -13.24 0.94 -4.95
N HIS A 287 -13.62 0.27 -6.04
CA HIS A 287 -12.75 -0.19 -7.12
C HIS A 287 -13.56 -0.21 -8.42
N TYR A 288 -12.93 0.10 -9.55
CA TYR A 288 -13.62 0.29 -10.82
C TYR A 288 -14.33 -0.99 -11.33
N GLU A 289 -13.73 -2.15 -11.06
CA GLU A 289 -14.17 -3.46 -11.60
C GLU A 289 -14.83 -4.36 -10.53
N SER A 290 -15.12 -3.82 -9.34
CA SER A 290 -15.73 -4.60 -8.28
C SER A 290 -16.91 -3.87 -7.65
N ILE A 291 -17.87 -4.65 -7.17
CA ILE A 291 -19.00 -4.16 -6.40
C ILE A 291 -18.48 -3.44 -5.15
N GLN A 292 -19.05 -2.25 -4.87
CA GLN A 292 -18.77 -1.52 -3.65
C GLN A 292 -19.17 -2.36 -2.42
N SER A 293 -18.28 -2.46 -1.44
CA SER A 293 -18.47 -3.29 -0.24
C SER A 293 -18.16 -2.50 1.03
N ASN A 294 -18.68 -2.93 2.18
CA ASN A 294 -18.15 -2.50 3.48
C ASN A 294 -16.94 -3.36 3.82
N GLU A 295 -15.83 -2.74 4.18
CA GLU A 295 -14.61 -3.42 4.57
C GLU A 295 -14.17 -3.01 5.98
N MET A 296 -13.77 -4.04 6.74
CA MET A 296 -13.10 -3.90 8.01
C MET A 296 -11.61 -4.02 7.75
N HIS A 297 -10.83 -2.99 8.11
CA HIS A 297 -9.40 -2.95 7.84
C HIS A 297 -8.62 -2.61 9.09
N VAL A 298 -7.55 -3.37 9.36
CA VAL A 298 -6.66 -3.15 10.49
C VAL A 298 -5.37 -2.46 10.06
N PHE A 299 -4.85 -1.63 10.94
CA PHE A 299 -3.56 -0.96 10.78
C PHE A 299 -2.80 -0.99 12.10
N GLY A 300 -1.58 -1.51 12.04
CA GLY A 300 -0.67 -1.62 13.14
C GLY A 300 0.68 -1.02 12.78
N ALA A 301 1.32 -0.38 13.76
CA ALA A 301 2.66 0.18 13.60
C ALA A 301 3.50 -0.11 14.85
N CYS A 302 4.69 -0.68 14.68
CA CYS A 302 5.59 -1.09 15.76
C CYS A 302 6.98 -0.46 15.60
N LYS A 303 7.79 -0.44 16.66
CA LYS A 303 9.15 0.14 16.57
C LYS A 303 10.11 -0.78 15.83
N THR A 304 10.02 -2.08 16.13
CA THR A 304 10.96 -3.11 15.69
C THR A 304 10.26 -4.17 14.84
N SER A 305 11.05 -4.96 14.11
CA SER A 305 10.52 -6.11 13.36
C SER A 305 9.92 -7.16 14.28
N GLN A 306 10.55 -7.44 15.43
CA GLN A 306 10.07 -8.43 16.38
C GLN A 306 8.72 -8.05 16.99
N GLU A 307 8.53 -6.77 17.35
CA GLU A 307 7.23 -6.26 17.81
C GLU A 307 6.16 -6.38 16.72
N ALA A 308 6.53 -6.09 15.46
CA ALA A 308 5.61 -6.21 14.33
C ALA A 308 5.22 -7.67 14.04
N GLU A 309 6.16 -8.61 14.12
CA GLU A 309 5.89 -10.05 13.99
C GLU A 309 4.97 -10.55 15.11
N ALA A 310 5.22 -10.14 16.36
CA ALA A 310 4.35 -10.47 17.48
C ALA A 310 2.94 -9.88 17.32
N MET A 311 2.83 -8.65 16.80
CA MET A 311 1.54 -8.04 16.45
C MET A 311 0.84 -8.77 15.31
N PHE A 312 1.59 -9.19 14.29
CA PHE A 312 1.07 -9.98 13.17
C PHE A 312 0.43 -11.27 13.69
N ASP A 313 1.18 -12.07 14.45
CA ASP A 313 0.69 -13.34 14.99
C ASP A 313 -0.50 -13.14 15.95
N ALA A 314 -0.46 -12.13 16.81
CA ALA A 314 -1.59 -11.77 17.67
C ALA A 314 -2.84 -11.39 16.86
N THR A 315 -2.68 -10.65 15.76
CA THR A 315 -3.79 -10.24 14.88
C THR A 315 -4.36 -11.43 14.12
N VAL A 316 -3.52 -12.40 13.69
CA VAL A 316 -4.00 -13.66 13.12
C VAL A 316 -4.87 -14.44 14.10
N GLN A 317 -4.55 -14.43 15.41
CA GLN A 317 -5.41 -15.06 16.41
C GLN A 317 -6.77 -14.36 16.54
N ILE A 318 -6.83 -13.04 16.40
CA ILE A 318 -8.10 -12.29 16.40
C ILE A 318 -8.93 -12.65 15.16
N TYR A 319 -8.31 -12.76 13.99
CA TYR A 319 -9.00 -13.23 12.78
C TYR A 319 -9.56 -14.64 12.99
N LYS A 320 -8.75 -15.55 13.56
CA LYS A 320 -9.18 -16.91 13.91
C LYS A 320 -10.41 -16.88 14.83
N GLN A 321 -10.39 -16.07 15.89
CA GLN A 321 -11.54 -15.90 16.81
C GLN A 321 -12.81 -15.42 16.08
N PHE A 322 -12.69 -14.52 15.11
CA PHE A 322 -13.82 -14.08 14.29
C PHE A 322 -14.38 -15.22 13.43
N TYR A 323 -13.52 -15.89 12.67
CA TYR A 323 -13.93 -16.91 11.71
C TYR A 323 -14.36 -18.23 12.38
N ASP A 324 -13.87 -18.52 13.59
CA ASP A 324 -14.34 -19.65 14.40
C ASP A 324 -15.83 -19.54 14.72
N GLN A 325 -16.39 -18.33 14.76
CA GLN A 325 -17.81 -18.07 15.04
C GLN A 325 -18.72 -18.22 13.80
N LEU A 326 -18.14 -18.38 12.59
CA LEU A 326 -18.92 -18.64 11.38
C LEU A 326 -19.18 -20.15 11.22
N PRO A 327 -20.37 -20.55 10.75
CA PRO A 327 -20.74 -21.96 10.56
C PRO A 327 -20.17 -22.55 9.26
N LEU A 328 -18.93 -22.18 8.89
CA LEU A 328 -18.20 -22.69 7.72
C LEU A 328 -16.82 -23.24 8.10
N GLY A 329 -16.35 -24.17 7.29
CA GLY A 329 -14.94 -24.53 7.27
C GLY A 329 -14.12 -23.40 6.69
N TYR A 330 -12.92 -23.19 7.24
CA TYR A 330 -11.98 -22.20 6.72
C TYR A 330 -10.55 -22.65 7.00
N ARG A 331 -9.62 -22.05 6.27
CA ARG A 331 -8.19 -22.23 6.50
C ARG A 331 -7.47 -20.89 6.51
N ILE A 332 -6.32 -20.88 7.16
CA ILE A 332 -5.38 -19.78 7.12
C ILE A 332 -4.14 -20.28 6.38
N VAL A 333 -3.81 -19.59 5.28
CA VAL A 333 -2.69 -19.97 4.42
C VAL A 333 -1.63 -18.88 4.40
N GLN A 334 -0.38 -19.27 4.61
CA GLN A 334 0.77 -18.42 4.36
C GLN A 334 0.99 -18.34 2.85
N VAL A 335 0.94 -17.13 2.30
CA VAL A 335 1.01 -16.87 0.86
C VAL A 335 2.44 -16.95 0.37
N ALA A 336 2.65 -17.57 -0.80
CA ALA A 336 3.98 -17.70 -1.40
C ALA A 336 4.48 -16.40 -2.05
N ALA A 337 5.80 -16.28 -2.22
CA ALA A 337 6.45 -15.10 -2.78
C ALA A 337 5.88 -14.62 -4.13
N PRO A 338 5.52 -15.50 -5.10
CA PRO A 338 4.95 -15.06 -6.38
C PRO A 338 3.59 -14.36 -6.26
N ASP A 339 2.84 -14.66 -5.19
CA ASP A 339 1.45 -14.19 -4.99
C ASP A 339 1.36 -13.00 -4.02
N LEU A 340 2.51 -12.54 -3.50
CA LEU A 340 2.61 -11.35 -2.67
C LEU A 340 2.55 -10.07 -3.51
N ARG A 341 1.84 -9.06 -2.99
CA ARG A 341 1.90 -7.70 -3.53
C ARG A 341 3.31 -7.13 -3.34
N PRO A 342 3.75 -6.21 -4.21
CA PRO A 342 5.12 -5.67 -4.15
C PRO A 342 5.48 -5.04 -2.80
N ILE A 343 4.50 -4.49 -2.08
CA ILE A 343 4.72 -3.84 -0.77
C ILE A 343 4.84 -4.83 0.40
N GLU A 344 4.42 -6.08 0.22
CA GLU A 344 4.31 -7.08 1.29
C GLU A 344 5.61 -7.83 1.47
N SER A 345 6.06 -7.97 2.71
CA SER A 345 7.16 -8.87 3.09
C SER A 345 6.67 -10.29 3.36
N MET A 346 5.47 -10.40 3.95
CA MET A 346 4.78 -11.63 4.30
C MET A 346 3.26 -11.37 4.30
N ARG A 347 2.44 -12.34 3.92
CA ARG A 347 0.98 -12.28 4.00
C ARG A 347 0.38 -13.63 4.39
N VAL A 348 -0.68 -13.61 5.20
CA VAL A 348 -1.61 -14.74 5.33
C VAL A 348 -2.94 -14.37 4.70
N ASP A 349 -3.55 -15.33 4.02
CA ASP A 349 -4.92 -15.23 3.52
C ASP A 349 -5.82 -16.13 4.37
N ILE A 350 -7.03 -15.65 4.63
CA ILE A 350 -8.09 -16.43 5.27
C ILE A 350 -9.07 -16.81 4.17
N GLU A 351 -9.27 -18.11 4.02
CA GLU A 351 -10.07 -18.68 2.94
C GLU A 351 -11.18 -19.55 3.52
N LEU A 352 -12.42 -19.26 3.11
CA LEU A 352 -13.60 -20.06 3.51
C LEU A 352 -13.85 -21.12 2.46
N TYR A 353 -14.31 -22.27 2.92
CA TYR A 353 -14.68 -23.36 2.04
C TYR A 353 -16.06 -23.09 1.44
N ASP A 354 -16.14 -23.04 0.11
CA ASP A 354 -17.40 -23.02 -0.62
C ASP A 354 -17.82 -24.45 -0.97
N VAL A 355 -18.91 -24.92 -0.37
CA VAL A 355 -19.43 -26.27 -0.59
C VAL A 355 -19.98 -26.42 -2.01
N GLN A 356 -20.47 -25.35 -2.64
CA GLN A 356 -21.02 -25.44 -4.00
C GLN A 356 -19.93 -25.68 -5.04
N THR A 357 -18.84 -24.91 -4.98
CA THR A 357 -17.72 -25.01 -5.92
C THR A 357 -16.61 -25.96 -5.46
N GLN A 358 -16.73 -26.51 -4.24
CA GLN A 358 -15.75 -27.40 -3.62
C GLN A 358 -14.34 -26.80 -3.55
N CYS A 359 -14.25 -25.47 -3.43
CA CYS A 359 -12.99 -24.74 -3.41
C CYS A 359 -12.93 -23.73 -2.26
N TYR A 360 -11.71 -23.28 -1.95
CA TYR A 360 -11.47 -22.27 -0.93
C TYR A 360 -11.48 -20.87 -1.56
N VAL A 361 -12.25 -19.96 -0.97
CA VAL A 361 -12.41 -18.57 -1.43
C VAL A 361 -11.81 -17.62 -0.40
N LYS A 362 -10.87 -16.78 -0.84
CA LYS A 362 -10.27 -15.74 0.00
C LYS A 362 -11.32 -14.70 0.39
N VAL A 363 -11.41 -14.39 1.69
CA VAL A 363 -12.32 -13.38 2.24
C VAL A 363 -11.61 -12.30 3.05
N ALA A 364 -10.37 -12.55 3.45
CA ALA A 364 -9.58 -11.66 4.29
C ALA A 364 -8.09 -11.92 4.10
N GLU A 365 -7.29 -10.94 4.50
CA GLU A 365 -5.84 -10.98 4.43
C GLU A 365 -5.20 -10.20 5.58
N LEU A 366 -4.00 -10.59 5.95
CA LEU A 366 -3.14 -9.81 6.84
C LEU A 366 -1.71 -9.83 6.29
N GLY A 367 -1.16 -8.65 6.07
CA GLY A 367 0.18 -8.45 5.55
C GLY A 367 1.12 -7.80 6.58
N TYR A 368 2.38 -8.16 6.49
CA TYR A 368 3.50 -7.46 7.14
C TYR A 368 4.30 -6.70 6.06
N PHE A 369 4.49 -5.40 6.26
CA PHE A 369 5.04 -4.47 5.28
C PHE A 369 6.39 -3.88 5.69
N THR A 370 7.02 -4.40 6.74
CA THR A 370 8.28 -3.86 7.31
C THR A 370 8.21 -2.33 7.46
N ASP A 371 9.31 -1.61 7.26
CA ASP A 371 9.37 -0.15 7.22
C ASP A 371 9.16 0.43 5.80
N PHE A 372 8.71 -0.40 4.84
CA PHE A 372 8.62 -0.03 3.43
C PHE A 372 7.64 1.13 3.18
N LEU A 373 6.41 1.01 3.71
CA LEU A 373 5.39 2.03 3.54
C LEU A 373 5.74 3.30 4.32
N SER A 374 6.21 3.16 5.55
CA SER A 374 6.59 4.30 6.40
C SER A 374 7.71 5.15 5.79
N LYS A 375 8.72 4.52 5.16
CA LYS A 375 9.76 5.24 4.40
C LYS A 375 9.20 6.03 3.23
N ARG A 376 8.18 5.49 2.54
CA ARG A 376 7.55 6.14 1.38
C ARG A 376 6.64 7.30 1.77
N ILE A 377 5.95 7.21 2.91
CA ILE A 377 5.03 8.28 3.36
C ILE A 377 5.64 9.21 4.43
N ALA A 378 6.92 9.04 4.76
CA ALA A 378 7.60 9.77 5.83
C ALA A 378 6.90 9.67 7.20
N PHE A 379 6.36 8.48 7.52
CA PHE A 379 5.85 8.18 8.86
C PHE A 379 7.04 7.78 9.75
N ILE A 380 7.30 8.55 10.81
CA ILE A 380 8.54 8.46 11.59
C ILE A 380 8.30 8.50 13.10
N TYR A 381 9.31 8.05 13.85
CA TYR A 381 9.46 8.34 15.28
C TYR A 381 10.92 8.69 15.57
N HIS A 382 11.16 9.35 16.70
CA HIS A 382 12.50 9.79 17.09
C HIS A 382 12.92 9.15 18.41
N GLU A 383 14.09 8.52 18.44
CA GLU A 383 14.76 8.10 19.66
C GLU A 383 16.04 8.93 19.83
N GLY A 384 15.94 9.95 20.69
CA GLY A 384 16.96 10.98 20.79
C GLY A 384 17.06 11.81 19.50
N LYS A 385 18.24 11.78 18.85
CA LYS A 385 18.49 12.48 17.58
C LYS A 385 18.32 11.58 16.35
N ILE A 386 18.04 10.29 16.56
CA ILE A 386 17.95 9.32 15.46
C ILE A 386 16.49 9.22 15.03
N GLN A 387 16.28 9.39 13.73
CA GLN A 387 14.99 9.20 13.09
C GLN A 387 14.85 7.72 12.69
N HIS A 388 13.71 7.14 13.04
CA HIS A 388 13.34 5.77 12.71
C HIS A 388 12.01 5.73 11.96
N PHE A 389 11.76 4.61 11.28
CA PHE A 389 10.54 4.34 10.55
C PHE A 389 9.85 3.13 11.19
N PRO A 390 8.58 3.23 11.60
CA PRO A 390 7.89 2.13 12.24
C PRO A 390 7.56 1.01 11.24
N HIS A 391 7.58 -0.23 11.72
CA HIS A 391 7.20 -1.41 10.99
C HIS A 391 5.66 -1.54 10.92
N ILE A 392 5.10 -1.75 9.73
CA ILE A 392 3.65 -1.75 9.51
C ILE A 392 3.10 -3.18 9.34
N VAL A 393 2.00 -3.47 10.03
CA VAL A 393 1.15 -4.66 9.84
C VAL A 393 -0.25 -4.17 9.47
N SER A 394 -0.85 -4.70 8.42
CA SER A 394 -2.15 -4.21 7.96
C SER A 394 -2.88 -5.25 7.12
N GLY A 395 -4.21 -5.20 7.09
CA GLY A 395 -4.98 -6.20 6.38
C GLY A 395 -6.48 -5.96 6.42
N THR A 396 -7.17 -6.58 5.49
CA THR A 396 -8.63 -6.61 5.46
C THR A 396 -9.10 -7.79 6.30
N VAL A 397 -9.90 -7.52 7.34
CA VAL A 397 -10.49 -8.55 8.20
C VAL A 397 -11.72 -9.17 7.55
N MET A 398 -12.50 -8.38 6.82
CA MET A 398 -13.63 -8.88 6.03
C MET A 398 -14.04 -7.84 5.00
N SER A 399 -14.59 -8.33 3.88
CA SER A 399 -15.40 -7.56 2.95
C SER A 399 -16.81 -8.12 2.98
N SER A 400 -17.81 -7.28 3.26
CA SER A 400 -19.18 -7.72 3.55
C SER A 400 -19.83 -8.39 2.34
N VAL A 401 -19.76 -7.79 1.16
CA VAL A 401 -20.42 -8.31 -0.05
C VAL A 401 -19.93 -9.72 -0.41
N PRO A 402 -18.62 -9.99 -0.57
CA PRO A 402 -18.16 -11.34 -0.90
C PRO A 402 -18.46 -12.35 0.20
N LEU A 403 -18.33 -11.95 1.47
CA LEU A 403 -18.59 -12.83 2.61
C LEU A 403 -20.07 -13.25 2.67
N ILE A 404 -20.99 -12.30 2.54
CA ILE A 404 -22.43 -12.57 2.61
C ILE A 404 -22.88 -13.38 1.39
N LYS A 405 -22.39 -13.06 0.18
CA LYS A 405 -22.65 -13.89 -1.01
C LYS A 405 -22.20 -15.34 -0.79
N LEU A 406 -21.03 -15.55 -0.19
CA LEU A 406 -20.51 -16.89 0.11
C LEU A 406 -21.34 -17.62 1.18
N LEU A 407 -21.75 -16.92 2.24
CA LEU A 407 -22.61 -17.48 3.29
C LEU A 407 -23.97 -17.90 2.73
N ASN A 408 -24.62 -17.03 1.94
CA ASN A 408 -25.91 -17.31 1.32
C ASN A 408 -25.83 -18.45 0.30
N ALA A 409 -24.75 -18.51 -0.51
CA ALA A 409 -24.52 -19.62 -1.43
C ALA A 409 -24.40 -20.96 -0.67
N ASN A 410 -23.89 -20.94 0.56
CA ASN A 410 -23.79 -22.10 1.43
C ASN A 410 -25.04 -22.30 2.32
N GLY A 411 -26.15 -21.62 2.02
CA GLY A 411 -27.43 -21.77 2.72
C GLY A 411 -27.42 -21.25 4.17
N ILE A 412 -26.45 -20.39 4.52
CA ILE A 412 -26.31 -19.84 5.86
C ILE A 412 -27.10 -18.53 5.94
N THR A 413 -28.04 -18.47 6.89
CA THR A 413 -28.91 -17.31 7.12
C THR A 413 -28.45 -16.50 8.32
N LEU A 414 -29.10 -15.36 8.59
CA LEU A 414 -28.73 -14.49 9.71
C LEU A 414 -28.79 -15.23 11.05
N ASN A 415 -29.79 -16.10 11.21
CA ASN A 415 -30.02 -16.88 12.44
C ASN A 415 -29.01 -18.02 12.65
N ASP A 416 -28.30 -18.44 11.60
CA ASP A 416 -27.22 -19.44 11.74
C ASP A 416 -25.94 -18.83 12.35
N ILE A 417 -25.83 -17.50 12.37
CA ILE A 417 -24.62 -16.77 12.78
C ILE A 417 -24.81 -16.22 14.20
N GLN A 418 -24.49 -17.05 15.20
CA GLN A 418 -24.73 -16.76 16.62
C GLN A 418 -24.15 -15.40 17.10
N ILE A 419 -22.98 -14.99 16.59
CA ILE A 419 -22.37 -13.69 16.95
C ILE A 419 -23.26 -12.49 16.58
N LEU A 420 -24.20 -12.65 15.64
CA LEU A 420 -25.11 -11.59 15.19
C LEU A 420 -26.42 -11.52 15.98
N GLU A 421 -26.71 -12.49 16.85
CA GLU A 421 -27.95 -12.54 17.65
C GLU A 421 -27.89 -11.64 18.89
N THR A 422 -26.69 -11.37 19.43
CA THR A 422 -26.51 -10.78 20.77
C THR A 422 -26.68 -9.25 20.85
N ILE A 423 -27.47 -8.61 19.98
CA ILE A 423 -27.77 -7.17 20.13
C ILE A 423 -29.02 -7.08 21.01
N VAL A 424 -28.87 -7.49 22.27
CA VAL A 424 -29.90 -7.32 23.29
C VAL A 424 -29.42 -6.21 24.21
N HIS A 425 -30.03 -5.04 24.03
CA HIS A 425 -30.15 -3.91 24.98
C HIS A 425 -29.04 -3.74 26.03
N GLU A 426 -28.16 -2.76 25.81
CA GLU A 426 -27.67 -1.90 26.91
C GLU A 426 -28.45 -0.58 26.89
#